data_AF-A0A497KKS8-F1
#
_entry.id   AF-A0A497KKS8-F1
#
_cell.length_a   1.000
_cell.length_b   1.000
_cell.length_c   1.000
_cell.angle_alpha   90.00
_cell.angle_beta   90.00
_cell.angle_gamma   90.00
#
_symmetry.space_group_name_H-M   'P 1'
#
loop_
_entity.id
_entity.type
_entity.pdbx_description
1 polymer ?
#
loop_
_entity_poly.entity_id
_entity_poly.type
_entity_poly.pdbx_seq_one_letter_code
_entity_poly.pdbx_strand_id
1 'polypeptide(L)'
;MNRDARRKNLLRDLSKTWVLQRLRQIELSAVPGWIGSKVATASRYQHSLNVGKLSLLVSGEDEDERLLLTAAAVLHDVGVGPFPHLSDQAMQETLGFSHEGAVKFAFENSPLKDSQVLENYGLNLSEVASIIEGKHELSRFLHGFPDLDNADNIYRFIISIPGRLLGEPSY
;
A
#
# COMPACT_ATOMS: atom_id res chain seq x y z
N MET A 1 -5.94 -24.45 12.07
CA MET A 1 -5.01 -23.29 12.15
C MET A 1 -5.86 -22.03 12.13
N ASN A 2 -5.62 -21.05 13.01
CA ASN A 2 -6.40 -19.80 13.02
C ASN A 2 -6.24 -19.09 11.66
N ARG A 3 -7.31 -18.97 10.88
CA ARG A 3 -7.29 -18.46 9.48
C ARG A 3 -6.69 -17.06 9.38
N ASP A 4 -6.95 -16.22 10.38
CA ASP A 4 -6.36 -14.88 10.46
C ASP A 4 -4.87 -14.90 10.79
N ALA A 5 -4.34 -15.99 11.37
CA ALA A 5 -2.92 -16.09 11.69
C ALA A 5 -2.07 -16.18 10.43
N ARG A 6 -2.53 -16.84 9.35
CA ARG A 6 -1.76 -16.91 8.09
C ARG A 6 -1.63 -15.53 7.44
N ARG A 7 -2.73 -14.77 7.36
CA ARG A 7 -2.72 -13.38 6.85
C ARG A 7 -1.91 -12.42 7.73
N LYS A 8 -2.00 -12.55 9.06
CA LYS A 8 -1.18 -11.78 10.01
C LYS A 8 0.31 -12.09 9.87
N ASN A 9 0.67 -13.36 9.66
CA ASN A 9 2.05 -13.76 9.41
C ASN A 9 2.55 -13.22 8.06
N LEU A 10 1.73 -13.28 7.00
CA LEU A 10 2.06 -12.69 5.70
C LEU A 10 2.37 -11.20 5.83
N LEU A 11 1.48 -10.44 6.49
CA LEU A 11 1.69 -9.01 6.75
C LEU A 11 2.99 -8.77 7.51
N ARG A 12 3.25 -9.55 8.57
CA ARG A 12 4.49 -9.44 9.36
C ARG A 12 5.72 -9.73 8.52
N ASP A 13 5.69 -10.75 7.66
CA ASP A 13 6.87 -11.17 6.91
C ASP A 13 7.12 -10.22 5.73
N LEU A 14 6.07 -9.77 5.03
CA LEU A 14 6.15 -8.68 4.05
C LEU A 14 6.66 -7.39 4.70
N SER A 15 6.28 -7.06 5.94
CA SER A 15 6.74 -5.84 6.61
C SER A 15 8.26 -5.74 6.76
N LYS A 16 8.99 -6.85 6.58
CA LYS A 16 10.45 -6.95 6.69
C LYS A 16 11.16 -6.94 5.33
N THR A 17 10.44 -7.02 4.21
CA THR A 17 11.04 -6.99 2.87
C THR A 17 11.66 -5.64 2.60
N TRP A 18 12.72 -5.61 1.79
CA TRP A 18 13.37 -4.36 1.41
C TRP A 18 12.42 -3.44 0.64
N VAL A 19 11.61 -4.00 -0.28
CA VAL A 19 10.62 -3.24 -1.07
C VAL A 19 9.61 -2.48 -0.21
N LEU A 20 9.29 -2.97 0.99
CA LEU A 20 8.49 -2.22 1.95
C LEU A 20 9.33 -1.30 2.83
N GLN A 21 10.46 -1.79 3.36
CA GLN A 21 11.29 -1.02 4.28
C GLN A 21 11.79 0.30 3.67
N ARG A 22 12.04 0.33 2.35
CA ARG A 22 12.40 1.57 1.64
C ARG A 22 11.35 2.67 1.75
N LEU A 23 10.06 2.31 1.88
CA LEU A 23 8.95 3.27 1.99
C LEU A 23 8.97 4.07 3.31
N ARG A 24 9.85 3.71 4.27
CA ARG A 24 10.07 4.53 5.48
C ARG A 24 10.67 5.89 5.16
N GLN A 25 11.37 6.00 4.03
CA GLN A 25 12.03 7.22 3.55
C GLN A 25 11.17 7.99 2.54
N ILE A 26 9.94 7.54 2.28
CA ILE A 26 9.00 8.18 1.36
C ILE A 26 7.82 8.70 2.17
N GLU A 27 7.63 10.01 2.15
CA GLU A 27 6.48 10.65 2.79
C GLU A 27 5.18 10.29 2.05
N LEU A 28 4.08 10.15 2.78
CA LEU A 28 2.75 9.95 2.22
C LEU A 28 2.30 11.22 1.48
N SER A 29 2.60 12.38 2.06
CA SER A 29 2.40 13.69 1.44
C SER A 29 3.41 13.94 0.33
N ALA A 30 2.96 14.53 -0.77
CA ALA A 30 3.86 15.09 -1.78
C ALA A 30 4.52 16.40 -1.32
N VAL A 31 3.96 17.07 -0.30
CA VAL A 31 4.52 18.29 0.30
C VAL A 31 5.46 17.90 1.44
N PRO A 32 6.77 18.22 1.32
CA PRO A 32 7.74 17.88 2.35
C PRO A 32 7.44 18.53 3.70
N GLY A 33 7.57 17.77 4.78
CA GLY A 33 7.29 18.26 6.13
C GLY A 33 8.12 19.48 6.58
N TRP A 34 9.27 19.75 5.97
CA TRP A 34 10.10 20.91 6.27
C TRP A 34 9.58 22.23 5.66
N ILE A 35 8.61 22.17 4.74
CA ILE A 35 7.94 23.37 4.21
C ILE A 35 6.96 23.97 5.24
N GLY A 36 6.49 23.18 6.22
CA GLY A 36 5.61 23.69 7.27
C GLY A 36 5.60 22.82 8.53
N SER A 37 5.94 23.43 9.67
CA SER A 37 6.04 22.78 10.99
C SER A 37 4.74 22.23 11.59
N LYS A 38 3.62 22.30 10.85
CA LYS A 38 2.29 21.84 11.26
C LYS A 38 1.68 20.81 10.30
N VAL A 39 2.42 20.35 9.29
CA VAL A 39 1.95 19.29 8.39
C VAL A 39 2.16 17.95 9.09
N ALA A 40 1.10 17.16 9.19
CA ALA A 40 1.21 15.81 9.70
C ALA A 40 2.02 14.95 8.74
N THR A 41 3.14 14.42 9.20
CA THR A 41 4.00 13.54 8.41
C THR A 41 3.68 12.09 8.73
N ALA A 42 3.43 11.30 7.70
CA ALA A 42 3.36 9.85 7.76
C ALA A 42 4.23 9.30 6.63
N SER A 43 4.93 8.19 6.88
CA SER A 43 5.62 7.48 5.80
C SER A 43 4.67 6.55 5.07
N ARG A 44 4.92 6.31 3.78
CA ARG A 44 4.18 5.31 3.00
C ARG A 44 4.29 3.92 3.60
N TYR A 45 5.42 3.60 4.25
CA TYR A 45 5.53 2.35 5.02
C TYR A 45 4.40 2.20 6.07
N GLN A 46 4.14 3.23 6.86
CA GLN A 46 3.10 3.16 7.90
C GLN A 46 1.70 3.06 7.29
N HIS A 47 1.51 3.72 6.15
CA HIS A 47 0.30 3.65 5.33
C HIS A 47 0.06 2.24 4.78
N SER A 48 1.02 1.68 4.03
CA SER A 48 0.90 0.34 3.46
C SER A 48 0.66 -0.75 4.52
N LEU A 49 1.30 -0.65 5.69
CA LEU A 49 1.02 -1.58 6.78
C LEU A 49 -0.40 -1.45 7.33
N ASN A 50 -0.96 -0.24 7.37
CA ASN A 50 -2.32 -0.03 7.85
C ASN A 50 -3.36 -0.49 6.82
N VAL A 51 -3.15 -0.21 5.53
CA VAL A 51 -3.99 -0.74 4.44
C VAL A 51 -3.97 -2.27 4.46
N GLY A 52 -2.79 -2.87 4.68
CA GLY A 52 -2.64 -4.29 4.95
C GLY A 52 -3.45 -4.79 6.15
N LYS A 53 -3.47 -4.07 7.27
CA LYS A 53 -4.30 -4.41 8.44
C LYS A 53 -5.79 -4.28 8.15
N LEU A 54 -6.21 -3.25 7.42
CA LEU A 54 -7.60 -3.07 7.01
C LEU A 54 -8.08 -4.24 6.15
N SER A 55 -7.21 -4.78 5.29
CA SER A 55 -7.53 -5.97 4.50
C SER A 55 -7.96 -7.16 5.39
N LEU A 56 -7.42 -7.29 6.61
CA LEU A 56 -7.78 -8.39 7.53
C LEU A 56 -9.25 -8.36 7.95
N LEU A 57 -9.90 -7.19 7.89
CA LEU A 57 -11.31 -7.01 8.18
C LEU A 57 -12.21 -7.49 7.03
N VAL A 58 -11.66 -7.65 5.82
CA VAL A 58 -12.39 -8.17 4.67
C VAL A 58 -12.64 -9.67 4.85
N SER A 59 -13.93 -10.00 4.94
CA SER A 59 -14.45 -11.37 4.96
C SER A 59 -14.60 -11.93 3.56
N GLY A 60 -14.45 -13.24 3.42
CA GLY A 60 -14.63 -13.98 2.18
C GLY A 60 -14.53 -15.48 2.45
N GLU A 61 -15.09 -16.29 1.56
CA GLU A 61 -15.05 -17.76 1.68
C GLU A 61 -13.75 -18.34 1.13
N ASP A 62 -13.18 -17.71 0.10
CA ASP A 62 -11.91 -18.09 -0.50
C ASP A 62 -10.73 -17.58 0.35
N GLU A 63 -9.90 -18.51 0.85
CA GLU A 63 -8.73 -18.17 1.66
C GLU A 63 -7.57 -17.61 0.82
N ASP A 64 -7.42 -18.06 -0.41
CA ASP A 64 -6.34 -17.66 -1.30
C ASP A 64 -6.61 -16.26 -1.84
N GLU A 65 -7.85 -15.92 -2.20
CA GLU A 65 -8.24 -14.54 -2.53
C GLU A 65 -7.97 -13.58 -1.37
N ARG A 66 -8.27 -14.00 -0.12
CA ARG A 66 -8.03 -13.16 1.07
C ARG A 66 -6.54 -12.96 1.32
N LEU A 67 -5.70 -13.98 1.07
CA LEU A 67 -4.24 -13.84 1.16
C LEU A 67 -3.71 -12.91 0.08
N LEU A 68 -4.17 -13.09 -1.15
CA LEU A 68 -3.81 -12.31 -2.31
C LEU A 68 -4.19 -10.83 -2.12
N LEU A 69 -5.41 -10.55 -1.63
CA LEU A 69 -5.84 -9.20 -1.24
C LEU A 69 -4.94 -8.61 -0.15
N THR A 70 -4.52 -9.41 0.84
CA THR A 70 -3.62 -8.93 1.91
C THR A 70 -2.26 -8.55 1.34
N ALA A 71 -1.70 -9.37 0.45
CA ALA A 71 -0.44 -9.05 -0.21
C ALA A 71 -0.57 -7.77 -1.05
N ALA A 72 -1.60 -7.67 -1.89
CA ALA A 72 -1.85 -6.49 -2.70
C ALA A 72 -2.04 -5.22 -1.85
N ALA A 73 -2.85 -5.29 -0.79
CA ALA A 73 -3.06 -4.18 0.14
C ALA A 73 -1.76 -3.73 0.83
N VAL A 74 -0.93 -4.67 1.27
CA VAL A 74 0.37 -4.39 1.88
C VAL A 74 1.37 -3.82 0.86
N LEU A 75 1.27 -4.21 -0.40
CA LEU A 75 2.25 -3.88 -1.44
C LEU A 75 1.82 -2.78 -2.40
N HIS A 76 0.60 -2.23 -2.30
CA HIS A 76 0.04 -1.31 -3.29
C HIS A 76 0.95 -0.10 -3.60
N ASP A 77 1.72 0.35 -2.60
CA ASP A 77 2.58 1.52 -2.67
C ASP A 77 4.07 1.21 -2.95
N VAL A 78 4.44 -0.07 -3.11
CA VAL A 78 5.87 -0.45 -3.29
C VAL A 78 6.45 -0.03 -4.63
N GLY A 79 5.62 0.43 -5.57
CA GLY A 79 6.07 1.02 -6.82
C GLY A 79 6.35 2.53 -6.75
N VAL A 80 5.98 3.19 -5.64
CA VAL A 80 6.07 4.65 -5.52
C VAL A 80 7.52 5.14 -5.48
N GLY A 81 7.81 6.15 -6.29
CA GLY A 81 9.09 6.86 -6.34
C GLY A 81 9.24 7.97 -5.29
N PRO A 82 10.40 8.65 -5.24
CA PRO A 82 10.56 9.89 -4.48
C PRO A 82 9.59 10.96 -4.97
N PHE A 83 9.10 11.84 -4.09
CA PHE A 83 8.07 12.84 -4.41
C PHE A 83 6.81 12.20 -5.04
N PRO A 84 6.05 11.42 -4.27
CA PRO A 84 4.93 10.63 -4.79
C PRO A 84 3.92 11.46 -5.58
N HIS A 85 3.38 10.87 -6.65
CA HIS A 85 2.49 11.51 -7.63
C HIS A 85 3.14 12.62 -8.49
N LEU A 86 4.13 13.36 -7.96
CA LEU A 86 4.91 14.30 -8.76
C LEU A 86 5.88 13.57 -9.69
N SER A 87 6.43 12.43 -9.25
CA SER A 87 7.34 11.62 -10.08
C SER A 87 6.63 10.77 -11.13
N ASP A 88 5.32 10.57 -11.03
CA ASP A 88 4.60 9.56 -11.84
C ASP A 88 4.65 9.89 -13.33
N GLN A 89 4.52 11.16 -13.70
CA GLN A 89 4.65 11.58 -15.10
C GLN A 89 6.06 11.28 -15.64
N ALA A 90 7.10 11.63 -14.88
CA ALA A 90 8.49 11.36 -15.28
C ALA A 90 8.78 9.84 -15.35
N MET A 91 8.22 9.05 -14.42
CA MET A 91 8.28 7.59 -14.46
C MET A 91 7.61 7.03 -15.71
N GLN A 92 6.41 7.52 -16.05
CA GLN A 92 5.68 7.07 -17.23
C GLN A 92 6.45 7.42 -18.53
N GLU A 93 7.01 8.62 -18.62
CA GLU A 93 7.76 9.08 -19.81
C GLU A 93 9.12 8.37 -19.95
N THR A 94 9.79 8.04 -18.85
CA THR A 94 11.15 7.49 -18.87
C THR A 94 11.18 5.96 -18.84
N LEU A 95 10.28 5.34 -18.07
CA LEU A 95 10.25 3.90 -17.78
C LEU A 95 9.06 3.19 -18.42
N GLY A 96 8.05 3.93 -18.89
CA GLY A 96 6.87 3.36 -19.55
C GLY A 96 5.76 2.89 -18.62
N PHE A 97 5.86 3.15 -17.31
CA PHE A 97 4.85 2.80 -16.31
C PHE A 97 4.75 3.85 -15.19
N SER A 98 3.56 3.96 -14.59
CA SER A 98 3.31 4.69 -13.34
C SER A 98 3.67 3.84 -12.11
N HIS A 99 3.48 4.37 -10.91
CA HIS A 99 3.82 3.66 -9.67
C HIS A 99 3.02 2.35 -9.51
N GLU A 100 1.77 2.27 -9.96
CA GLU A 100 0.97 1.05 -9.91
C GLU A 100 1.58 -0.08 -10.77
N GLY A 101 2.16 0.26 -11.93
CA GLY A 101 2.88 -0.68 -12.80
C GLY A 101 4.31 -1.00 -12.35
N ALA A 102 4.84 -0.27 -11.37
CA ALA A 102 6.22 -0.41 -10.92
C ALA A 102 6.45 -1.53 -9.89
N VAL A 103 5.41 -2.29 -9.51
CA VAL A 103 5.53 -3.34 -8.49
C VAL A 103 6.57 -4.39 -8.87
N LYS A 104 6.49 -4.95 -10.09
CA LYS A 104 7.47 -5.94 -10.57
C LYS A 104 8.88 -5.35 -10.64
N PHE A 105 8.98 -4.14 -11.17
CA PHE A 105 10.24 -3.40 -11.23
C PHE A 105 10.88 -3.23 -9.85
N ALA A 106 10.10 -2.90 -8.82
CA ALA A 106 10.59 -2.75 -7.45
C ALA A 106 11.12 -4.07 -6.87
N PHE A 107 10.45 -5.21 -7.15
CA PHE A 107 10.90 -6.52 -6.72
C PHE A 107 12.15 -7.01 -7.49
N GLU A 108 12.21 -6.79 -8.80
CA GLU A 108 13.37 -7.14 -9.64
C GLU A 108 14.64 -6.37 -9.25
N ASN A 109 14.48 -5.12 -8.79
CA ASN A 109 15.58 -4.27 -8.36
C ASN A 109 15.81 -4.28 -6.84
N SER A 110 15.12 -5.16 -6.11
CA SER A 110 15.40 -5.36 -4.70
C SER A 110 16.78 -6.01 -4.53
N PRO A 111 17.66 -5.49 -3.64
CA PRO A 111 18.93 -6.14 -3.32
C PRO A 111 18.75 -7.47 -2.55
N LEU A 112 17.52 -7.74 -2.09
CA LEU A 112 17.12 -8.96 -1.41
C LEU A 112 16.15 -9.77 -2.28
N LYS A 113 16.10 -11.10 -2.08
CA LYS A 113 15.14 -12.00 -2.72
C LYS A 113 13.73 -11.87 -2.13
N ASP A 114 13.15 -10.68 -2.19
CA ASP A 114 11.89 -10.34 -1.53
C ASP A 114 10.69 -11.11 -2.10
N SER A 115 10.74 -11.51 -3.38
CA SER A 115 9.70 -12.33 -4.01
C SER A 115 9.52 -13.68 -3.31
N GLN A 116 10.56 -14.21 -2.67
CA GLN A 116 10.51 -15.46 -1.91
C GLN A 116 9.47 -15.41 -0.80
N VAL A 117 9.20 -14.23 -0.22
CA VAL A 117 8.18 -14.08 0.81
C VAL A 117 6.80 -14.37 0.23
N LEU A 118 6.49 -13.96 -1.00
CA LEU A 118 5.20 -14.27 -1.64
C LEU A 118 5.08 -15.77 -1.94
N GLU A 119 6.14 -16.36 -2.48
CA GLU A 119 6.21 -17.79 -2.81
C GLU A 119 6.00 -18.69 -1.59
N ASN A 120 6.56 -18.32 -0.43
CA ASN A 120 6.38 -19.04 0.83
C ASN A 120 4.91 -19.10 1.29
N TYR A 121 4.06 -18.20 0.79
CA TYR A 121 2.64 -18.17 1.06
C TYR A 121 1.80 -18.71 -0.11
N GLY A 122 2.43 -19.17 -1.20
CA GLY A 122 1.76 -19.67 -2.40
C GLY A 122 1.26 -18.56 -3.33
N LEU A 123 1.76 -17.33 -3.22
CA LEU A 123 1.30 -16.19 -3.98
C LEU A 123 2.21 -15.89 -5.17
N ASN A 124 1.60 -15.49 -6.30
CA ASN A 124 2.32 -15.10 -7.50
C ASN A 124 2.49 -13.56 -7.56
N LEU A 125 3.72 -13.07 -7.74
CA LEU A 125 4.00 -11.63 -7.84
C LEU A 125 3.23 -10.95 -8.99
N SER A 126 3.07 -11.63 -10.12
CA SER A 126 2.34 -11.06 -11.27
C SER A 126 0.85 -10.91 -11.01
N GLU A 127 0.28 -11.80 -10.20
CA GLU A 127 -1.13 -11.74 -9.79
C GLU A 127 -1.34 -10.66 -8.73
N VAL A 128 -0.42 -10.51 -7.78
CA VAL A 128 -0.41 -9.37 -6.85
C VAL A 128 -0.31 -8.05 -7.62
N ALA A 129 0.60 -7.96 -8.59
CA ALA A 129 0.76 -6.78 -9.42
C ALA A 129 -0.48 -6.47 -10.25
N SER A 130 -1.19 -7.47 -10.79
CA SER A 130 -2.41 -7.23 -11.57
C SER A 130 -3.53 -6.62 -10.71
N ILE A 131 -3.61 -6.94 -9.42
CA ILE A 131 -4.54 -6.29 -8.49
C ILE A 131 -4.18 -4.81 -8.31
N ILE A 132 -2.90 -4.52 -8.07
CA ILE A 132 -2.42 -3.15 -7.84
C ILE A 132 -2.60 -2.30 -9.11
N GLU A 133 -2.38 -2.88 -10.30
CA GLU A 133 -2.59 -2.23 -11.60
C GLU A 133 -4.07 -2.05 -11.99
N GLY A 134 -5.03 -2.51 -11.20
CA GLY A 134 -6.45 -2.37 -11.53
C GLY A 134 -6.99 -3.42 -12.51
N LYS A 135 -6.26 -4.51 -12.75
CA LYS A 135 -6.55 -5.52 -13.79
C LYS A 135 -7.13 -6.83 -13.24
N HIS A 136 -7.48 -6.86 -11.95
CA HIS A 136 -7.99 -8.05 -11.26
C HIS A 136 -9.33 -7.73 -10.57
N GLU A 137 -10.17 -8.72 -10.32
CA GLU A 137 -11.47 -8.47 -9.66
C GLU A 137 -11.35 -7.90 -8.25
N LEU A 138 -10.28 -8.30 -7.54
CA LEU A 138 -9.93 -7.78 -6.21
C LEU A 138 -9.43 -6.32 -6.25
N SER A 139 -9.14 -5.76 -7.42
CA SER A 139 -8.71 -4.35 -7.55
C SER A 139 -9.75 -3.36 -7.01
N ARG A 140 -11.03 -3.74 -6.97
CA ARG A 140 -12.10 -2.93 -6.34
C ARG A 140 -11.83 -2.55 -4.88
N PHE A 141 -10.97 -3.30 -4.17
CA PHE A 141 -10.60 -3.02 -2.79
C PHE A 141 -9.49 -1.97 -2.67
N LEU A 142 -8.82 -1.60 -3.77
CA LEU A 142 -7.75 -0.59 -3.83
C LEU A 142 -8.05 0.57 -4.79
N HIS A 143 -9.06 0.43 -5.64
CA HIS A 143 -9.47 1.42 -6.67
C HIS A 143 -10.97 1.74 -6.61
N GLY A 144 -11.64 1.37 -5.52
CA GLY A 144 -13.08 1.56 -5.32
C GLY A 144 -13.43 2.88 -4.64
N PHE A 145 -14.72 3.11 -4.36
CA PHE A 145 -15.15 4.28 -3.60
C PHE A 145 -16.20 3.89 -2.53
N PRO A 146 -15.85 3.83 -1.23
CA PRO A 146 -14.50 3.93 -0.67
C PRO A 146 -13.71 2.61 -0.78
N ASP A 147 -12.39 2.71 -0.94
CA ASP A 147 -11.46 1.57 -0.90
C ASP A 147 -10.61 1.56 0.39
N LEU A 148 -9.75 0.53 0.53
CA LEU A 148 -8.90 0.36 1.72
C LEU A 148 -7.79 1.40 1.84
N ASP A 149 -7.28 1.92 0.73
CA ASP A 149 -6.27 2.99 0.69
C ASP A 149 -6.90 4.30 1.19
N ASN A 150 -7.99 4.71 0.57
CA ASN A 150 -8.80 5.88 0.91
C ASN A 150 -9.24 5.85 2.37
N ALA A 151 -9.62 4.68 2.90
CA ALA A 151 -9.99 4.53 4.30
C ALA A 151 -8.85 4.88 5.27
N ASP A 152 -7.61 4.46 5.01
CA ASP A 152 -6.45 4.85 5.84
C ASP A 152 -6.10 6.33 5.66
N ASN A 153 -6.20 6.87 4.43
CA ASN A 153 -5.97 8.31 4.17
C ASN A 153 -6.97 9.20 4.93
N ILE A 154 -8.26 8.86 4.90
CA ILE A 154 -9.31 9.55 5.65
C ILE A 154 -9.03 9.44 7.15
N TYR A 155 -8.72 8.25 7.67
CA TYR A 155 -8.40 8.06 9.08
C TYR A 155 -7.20 8.92 9.51
N ARG A 156 -6.12 8.96 8.72
CA ARG A 156 -4.93 9.77 8.99
C ARG A 156 -5.24 11.26 8.99
N PHE A 157 -5.88 11.75 7.93
CA PHE A 157 -6.34 13.13 7.85
C PHE A 157 -7.15 13.48 9.09
N ILE A 158 -8.04 12.57 9.50
CA ILE A 158 -8.86 12.76 10.67
C ILE A 158 -7.99 12.97 11.92
N ILE A 159 -7.16 11.99 12.28
CA ILE A 159 -6.39 12.04 13.53
C ILE A 159 -5.30 13.13 13.55
N SER A 160 -4.97 13.71 12.39
CA SER A 160 -3.87 14.65 12.27
C SER A 160 -4.28 16.12 12.16
N ILE A 161 -5.58 16.42 12.12
CA ILE A 161 -6.08 17.80 12.20
C ILE A 161 -5.80 18.36 13.61
N PRO A 162 -5.01 19.44 13.74
CA PRO A 162 -4.76 20.07 15.04
C PRO A 162 -6.05 20.64 15.64
N GLY A 163 -6.42 20.23 16.87
CA GLY A 163 -7.40 20.95 17.72
C GLY A 163 -8.90 20.67 17.51
N ARG A 164 -9.29 19.48 17.04
CA ARG A 164 -10.69 19.15 16.65
C ARG A 164 -11.82 19.56 17.61
N LEU A 165 -12.84 20.20 17.05
CA LEU A 165 -14.21 19.67 17.02
C LEU A 165 -14.58 19.53 15.54
N LEU A 166 -15.05 18.35 15.12
CA LEU A 166 -15.61 18.17 13.77
C LEU A 166 -16.82 19.10 13.66
N GLY A 167 -16.72 20.14 12.84
CA GLY A 167 -17.88 20.95 12.48
C GLY A 167 -18.90 20.10 11.71
N GLU A 168 -20.17 20.48 11.77
CA GLU A 168 -21.25 19.86 11.01
C GLU A 168 -20.85 19.74 9.53
N PRO A 169 -20.95 18.54 8.91
CA PRO A 169 -20.65 18.36 7.51
C PRO A 169 -21.58 19.25 6.67
N SER A 170 -21.01 20.23 5.97
CA SER A 170 -21.71 20.89 4.87
C SER A 170 -21.49 20.05 3.61
N TYR A 171 -22.52 19.29 3.23
CA TYR A 171 -22.69 18.85 1.84
C TYR A 171 -23.18 20.03 1.00
#